data_AF-A0A940UF01-F1
#
_entry.id   AF-A0A940UF01-F1
#
_cell.length_a   1.000
_cell.length_b   1.000
_cell.length_c   1.000
_cell.angle_alpha   90.00
_cell.angle_beta   90.00
_cell.angle_gamma   90.00
#
_symmetry.space_group_name_H-M   'P 1'
#
loop_
_entity.id
_entity.type
_entity.pdbx_description
1 polymer ?
#
loop_
_entity_poly.entity_id
_entity_poly.type
_entity_poly.pdbx_seq_one_letter_code
_entity_poly.pdbx_strand_id
1 'polypeptide(L)'
;MTTLLRPFDVNREEEMRQPLDFNRKNVLKHLDRVFKAEITSVSRLTETEKLFHLRIIDAAERDRFSFLPGQFVMVEVPGFGEVPISIAGSNSQKGFIELCIRRAGKVTTMLHRAGPGARVGIRGPFGSYFPLQKMKGHNVLLIAGGLGLAPLRSAVIHATENRADFKEVRILYGSKDTSQLLFDYQYEQWRRVDGVDLSIIVTEPAPEWHGPVGFVTDLLENITVTPDDTYAIVCGPP
;
A
#
# COMPACT_ATOMS: atom_id res chain seq x y z
N MET A 1 -0.32 -38.46 -11.83
CA MET A 1 -0.11 -37.99 -13.21
C MET A 1 0.10 -36.49 -13.16
N THR A 2 1.34 -36.05 -13.27
CA THR A 2 1.76 -34.65 -13.12
C THR A 2 1.53 -33.94 -14.45
N THR A 3 0.47 -33.16 -14.57
CA THR A 3 0.28 -32.27 -15.73
C THR A 3 1.32 -31.16 -15.63
N LEU A 4 2.48 -31.37 -16.27
CA LEU A 4 3.45 -30.31 -16.49
C LEU A 4 2.77 -29.21 -17.30
N LEU A 5 2.41 -28.11 -16.64
CA LEU A 5 1.95 -26.89 -17.29
C LEU A 5 3.03 -26.49 -18.30
N ARG A 6 2.67 -26.43 -19.58
CA ARG A 6 3.58 -25.95 -20.63
C ARG A 6 4.05 -24.53 -20.25
N PRO A 7 5.33 -24.19 -20.49
CA PRO A 7 5.80 -22.82 -20.27
C PRO A 7 4.92 -21.85 -21.06
N PHE A 8 4.48 -20.78 -20.40
CA PHE A 8 3.74 -19.71 -21.05
C PHE A 8 4.64 -19.03 -22.09
N ASP A 9 4.25 -19.08 -23.36
CA ASP A 9 4.98 -18.47 -24.48
C ASP A 9 4.20 -17.26 -24.97
N VAL A 10 4.62 -16.07 -24.49
CA VAL A 10 3.95 -14.80 -24.76
C VAL A 10 3.88 -14.46 -26.25
N ASN A 11 4.77 -15.00 -27.09
CA ASN A 11 4.76 -14.76 -28.54
C ASN A 11 3.57 -15.41 -29.27
N ARG A 12 2.79 -16.23 -28.56
CA ARG A 12 1.57 -16.87 -29.08
C ARG A 12 0.32 -16.06 -28.80
N GLU A 13 0.39 -15.06 -27.94
CA GLU A 13 -0.73 -14.17 -27.66
C GLU A 13 -1.06 -13.33 -28.90
N GLU A 14 -2.35 -13.14 -29.17
CA GLU A 14 -2.82 -12.44 -30.37
C GLU A 14 -2.32 -11.00 -30.39
N GLU A 15 -2.29 -10.33 -29.23
CA GLU A 15 -1.81 -8.96 -29.10
C GLU A 15 -0.30 -8.79 -29.36
N MET A 16 0.49 -9.87 -29.29
CA MET A 16 1.91 -9.84 -29.68
C MET A 16 2.09 -10.00 -31.19
N ARG A 17 1.15 -10.67 -31.86
CA ARG A 17 1.16 -10.89 -33.31
C ARG A 17 0.52 -9.74 -34.07
N GLN A 18 -0.53 -9.16 -33.50
CA GLN A 18 -1.28 -8.03 -34.01
C GLN A 18 -1.46 -7.00 -32.91
N PRO A 19 -0.41 -6.21 -32.61
CA PRO A 19 -0.48 -5.20 -31.57
C PRO A 19 -1.56 -4.16 -31.90
N LEU A 20 -2.23 -3.67 -30.84
CA LEU A 20 -3.14 -2.54 -30.95
C LEU A 20 -2.37 -1.32 -31.50
N ASP A 21 -3.09 -0.44 -32.21
CA ASP A 21 -2.52 0.82 -32.68
C ASP A 21 -2.14 1.70 -31.48
N PHE A 22 -0.87 1.63 -31.08
CA PHE A 22 -0.29 2.33 -29.92
C PHE A 22 -0.49 3.85 -29.98
N ASN A 23 -0.77 4.41 -31.17
CA ASN A 23 -0.96 5.84 -31.37
C ASN A 23 -2.42 6.29 -31.21
N ARG A 24 -3.39 5.37 -31.13
CA ARG A 24 -4.81 5.68 -30.91
C ARG A 24 -5.20 5.47 -29.46
N LYS A 25 -5.20 6.56 -28.69
CA LYS A 25 -5.61 6.57 -27.27
C LYS A 25 -7.01 6.01 -27.02
N ASN A 26 -7.91 6.09 -27.99
CA ASN A 26 -9.28 5.55 -27.89
C ASN A 26 -9.34 4.01 -28.02
N VAL A 27 -8.22 3.38 -28.41
CA VAL A 27 -8.09 1.94 -28.66
C VAL A 27 -7.26 1.25 -27.57
N LEU A 28 -6.60 2.02 -26.70
CA LEU A 28 -5.85 1.49 -25.56
C LEU A 28 -6.81 0.85 -24.54
N LYS A 29 -6.43 -0.33 -24.02
CA LYS A 29 -7.17 -1.00 -22.94
C LYS A 29 -7.20 -0.07 -21.71
N HIS A 30 -8.22 -0.20 -20.85
CA HIS A 30 -8.33 0.59 -19.62
C HIS A 30 -7.05 0.59 -18.76
N LEU A 31 -6.28 -0.51 -18.80
CA LEU A 31 -5.04 -0.70 -18.06
C LEU A 31 -3.84 0.11 -18.61
N ASP A 32 -3.91 0.58 -19.86
CA ASP A 32 -2.88 1.41 -20.49
C ASP A 32 -3.16 2.90 -20.40
N ARG A 33 -4.28 3.27 -19.76
CA ARG A 33 -4.63 4.66 -19.53
C ARG A 33 -3.70 5.26 -18.48
N VAL A 34 -2.99 6.31 -18.88
CA VAL A 34 -2.21 7.16 -17.98
C VAL A 34 -3.07 8.35 -17.58
N PHE A 35 -3.35 8.49 -16.28
CA PHE A 35 -3.94 9.67 -15.68
C PHE A 35 -2.85 10.71 -15.45
N LYS A 36 -3.07 11.95 -15.91
CA LYS A 36 -2.20 13.06 -15.53
C LYS A 36 -2.51 13.46 -14.10
N ALA A 37 -1.51 13.44 -13.24
CA ALA A 37 -1.65 13.79 -11.85
C ALA A 37 -0.66 14.89 -11.45
N GLU A 38 -0.94 15.51 -10.31
CA GLU A 38 -0.05 16.46 -9.65
C GLU A 38 0.18 16.08 -8.21
N ILE A 39 1.40 16.36 -7.73
CA ILE A 39 1.70 16.28 -6.31
C ILE A 39 1.07 17.49 -5.64
N THR A 40 0.19 17.26 -4.67
CA THR A 40 -0.53 18.31 -3.93
C THR A 40 0.07 18.54 -2.54
N SER A 41 0.62 17.50 -1.93
CA SER A 41 1.27 17.55 -0.62
C SER A 41 2.41 16.54 -0.56
N VAL A 42 3.44 16.88 0.22
CA VAL A 42 4.56 16.01 0.55
C VAL A 42 4.88 16.17 2.03
N SER A 43 4.78 15.09 2.79
CA SER A 43 5.10 15.04 4.21
C SER A 43 6.24 14.06 4.44
N ARG A 44 7.23 14.45 5.23
CA ARG A 44 8.31 13.55 5.64
C ARG A 44 7.81 12.61 6.74
N LEU A 45 8.06 11.31 6.59
CA LEU A 45 7.75 10.31 7.62
C LEU A 45 9.02 9.89 8.36
N THR A 46 10.08 9.55 7.61
CA THR A 46 11.38 9.14 8.14
C THR A 46 12.50 9.86 7.38
N GLU A 47 13.76 9.47 7.55
CA GLU A 47 14.86 9.94 6.69
C GLU A 47 14.72 9.48 5.22
N THR A 48 14.13 8.31 4.99
CA THR A 48 14.06 7.69 3.66
C THR A 48 12.65 7.63 3.08
N GLU A 49 11.60 7.78 3.88
CA GLU A 49 10.20 7.74 3.45
C GLU A 49 9.51 9.11 3.49
N LYS A 50 8.77 9.41 2.43
CA LYS A 50 7.84 10.54 2.37
C LYS A 50 6.45 10.05 1.98
N LEU A 51 5.43 10.68 2.53
CA LEU A 51 4.04 10.53 2.13
C LEU A 51 3.70 11.58 1.08
N PHE A 52 3.19 11.15 -0.06
CA PHE A 52 2.79 12.00 -1.16
C PHE A 52 1.29 11.93 -1.36
N HIS A 53 0.63 13.08 -1.54
CA HIS A 53 -0.75 13.14 -2.00
C HIS A 53 -0.76 13.51 -3.48
N LEU A 54 -1.23 12.61 -4.34
CA LEU A 54 -1.32 12.83 -5.77
C LEU A 54 -2.78 13.05 -6.16
N ARG A 55 -3.05 14.09 -6.94
CA ARG A 55 -4.39 14.39 -7.45
C ARG A 55 -4.42 14.22 -8.95
N ILE A 56 -5.32 13.36 -9.44
CA ILE A 56 -5.65 13.31 -10.88
C ILE A 56 -6.25 14.67 -11.27
N ILE A 57 -5.70 15.29 -12.30
CA ILE A 57 -5.99 16.69 -12.65
C ILE A 57 -7.37 16.82 -13.26
N ASP A 58 -7.70 15.92 -14.19
CA ASP A 58 -9.03 15.89 -14.80
C ASP A 58 -10.05 15.41 -13.77
N ALA A 59 -11.05 16.25 -13.49
CA ALA A 59 -12.03 15.97 -12.45
C ALA A 59 -12.88 14.73 -12.77
N ALA A 60 -13.26 14.54 -14.03
CA ALA A 60 -14.08 13.40 -14.43
C ALA A 60 -13.28 12.09 -14.40
N GLU A 61 -11.99 12.11 -14.70
CA GLU A 61 -11.09 10.97 -14.48
C GLU A 61 -10.89 10.68 -12.99
N ARG A 62 -10.66 11.73 -12.20
CA ARG A 62 -10.50 11.61 -10.74
C ARG A 62 -11.71 11.00 -10.07
N ASP A 63 -12.92 11.40 -10.46
CA ASP A 63 -14.16 10.89 -9.86
C ASP A 63 -14.46 9.44 -10.26
N ARG A 64 -13.91 8.99 -11.41
CA ARG A 64 -14.01 7.60 -11.88
C ARG A 64 -12.89 6.71 -11.36
N PHE A 65 -11.79 7.28 -10.88
CA PHE A 65 -10.70 6.50 -10.31
C PHE A 65 -11.11 5.94 -8.95
N SER A 66 -11.11 4.62 -8.84
CA SER A 66 -11.40 3.89 -7.61
C SER A 66 -10.40 2.76 -7.45
N PHE A 67 -10.05 2.44 -6.21
CA PHE A 67 -9.17 1.33 -5.88
C PHE A 67 -9.72 0.57 -4.67
N LEU A 68 -9.20 -0.65 -4.47
CA LEU A 68 -9.44 -1.47 -3.30
C LEU A 68 -8.16 -1.57 -2.45
N PRO A 69 -8.27 -1.66 -1.12
CA PRO A 69 -7.11 -1.87 -0.25
C PRO A 69 -6.26 -3.08 -0.69
N GLY A 70 -4.95 -2.90 -0.70
CA GLY A 70 -3.98 -3.87 -1.22
C GLY A 70 -3.52 -3.64 -2.65
N GLN A 71 -4.20 -2.77 -3.40
CA GLN A 71 -3.78 -2.41 -4.76
C GLN A 71 -2.65 -1.37 -4.79
N PHE A 72 -1.99 -1.28 -5.94
CA PHE A 72 -0.91 -0.34 -6.21
C PHE A 72 -1.15 0.45 -7.50
N VAL A 73 -0.39 1.51 -7.70
CA VAL A 73 -0.33 2.26 -8.97
C VAL A 73 1.09 2.28 -9.51
N MET A 74 1.24 2.40 -10.83
CA MET A 74 2.52 2.79 -11.42
C MET A 74 2.58 4.32 -11.43
N VAL A 75 3.59 4.87 -10.77
CA VAL A 75 3.88 6.31 -10.76
C VAL A 75 4.95 6.59 -11.79
N GLU A 76 4.60 7.31 -12.85
CA GLU A 76 5.51 7.75 -13.89
C GLU A 76 6.08 9.13 -13.54
N VAL A 77 7.40 9.25 -13.59
CA VAL A 77 8.10 10.53 -13.58
C VAL A 77 8.60 10.80 -15.01
N PRO A 78 8.08 11.83 -15.70
CA PRO A 78 8.44 12.12 -17.09
C PRO A 78 9.96 12.19 -17.31
N GLY A 79 10.48 11.36 -18.22
CA GLY A 79 11.91 11.28 -18.54
C GLY A 79 12.76 10.43 -17.59
N PHE A 80 12.20 9.91 -16.50
CA PHE A 80 12.93 9.09 -15.51
C PHE A 80 12.42 7.65 -15.39
N GLY A 81 11.19 7.38 -15.85
CA GLY A 81 10.56 6.06 -15.88
C GLY A 81 9.39 5.97 -14.91
N GLU A 82 8.93 4.73 -14.64
CA GLU A 82 7.83 4.45 -13.72
C GLU A 82 8.23 3.48 -12.61
N VAL A 83 7.50 3.51 -11.50
CA VAL A 83 7.73 2.64 -10.34
C VAL A 83 6.39 2.20 -9.74
N PRO A 84 6.21 0.91 -9.38
CA PRO A 84 5.01 0.43 -8.68
C PRO A 84 5.04 0.90 -7.22
N ILE A 85 3.97 1.54 -6.76
CA ILE A 85 3.82 1.99 -5.37
C ILE A 85 2.42 1.63 -4.87
N SER A 86 2.36 0.87 -3.76
CA SER A 86 1.11 0.51 -3.10
C SER A 86 0.37 1.74 -2.60
N ILE A 87 -0.95 1.72 -2.75
CA ILE A 87 -1.80 2.81 -2.26
C ILE A 87 -1.92 2.66 -0.74
N ALA A 88 -1.43 3.66 -0.01
CA ALA A 88 -1.42 3.68 1.45
C ALA A 88 -2.62 4.40 2.06
N GLY A 89 -3.42 5.07 1.23
CA GLY A 89 -4.56 5.87 1.66
C GLY A 89 -5.87 5.11 1.75
N SER A 90 -6.89 5.81 2.25
CA SER A 90 -8.26 5.30 2.29
C SER A 90 -8.90 5.32 0.92
N ASN A 91 -9.67 4.28 0.57
CA ASN A 91 -10.50 4.29 -0.63
C ASN A 91 -11.83 5.03 -0.43
N SER A 92 -12.19 5.37 0.82
CA SER A 92 -13.36 6.21 1.13
C SER A 92 -13.06 7.70 0.93
N GLN A 93 -11.80 8.10 1.08
CA GLN A 93 -11.36 9.47 0.86
C GLN A 93 -11.17 9.75 -0.62
N LYS A 94 -12.02 10.61 -1.18
CA LYS A 94 -11.95 11.02 -2.58
C LYS A 94 -11.05 12.24 -2.75
N GLY A 95 -10.52 12.40 -3.96
CA GLY A 95 -9.84 13.61 -4.41
C GLY A 95 -8.32 13.51 -4.52
N PHE A 96 -7.70 12.54 -3.85
CA PHE A 96 -6.26 12.26 -3.98
C PHE A 96 -5.95 10.80 -3.69
N ILE A 97 -4.74 10.38 -4.07
CA ILE A 97 -4.15 9.07 -3.84
C ILE A 97 -2.95 9.28 -2.92
N GLU A 98 -2.91 8.58 -1.79
CA GLU A 98 -1.78 8.63 -0.87
C GLU A 98 -0.77 7.52 -1.14
N LEU A 99 0.49 7.92 -1.30
CA LEU A 99 1.59 7.02 -1.60
C LEU A 99 2.73 7.27 -0.60
N CYS A 100 3.09 6.25 0.17
CA CYS A 100 4.30 6.27 0.99
C CYS A 100 5.47 5.71 0.17
N ILE A 101 6.46 6.56 -0.11
CA ILE A 101 7.53 6.26 -1.06
C ILE A 101 8.88 6.33 -0.36
N ARG A 102 9.60 5.21 -0.34
CA ARG A 102 11.00 5.14 0.06
C ARG A 102 11.92 5.63 -1.07
N ARG A 103 12.93 6.44 -0.73
CA ARG A 103 14.01 6.83 -1.63
C ARG A 103 14.99 5.66 -1.82
N ALA A 104 14.80 4.86 -2.86
CA ALA A 104 15.63 3.68 -3.13
C ALA A 104 16.24 3.62 -4.55
N GLY A 105 15.50 4.06 -5.57
CA GLY A 105 15.94 4.00 -6.97
C GLY A 105 15.89 5.35 -7.68
N LYS A 106 16.25 5.36 -8.98
CA LYS A 106 16.28 6.55 -9.83
C LYS A 106 14.94 7.30 -9.83
N VAL A 107 13.83 6.61 -10.10
CA VAL A 107 12.48 7.20 -10.15
C VAL A 107 12.06 7.77 -8.79
N THR A 108 12.19 6.99 -7.71
CA THR A 108 11.83 7.44 -6.35
C THR A 108 12.71 8.58 -5.86
N THR A 109 13.98 8.64 -6.28
CA THR A 109 14.89 9.75 -5.94
C THR A 109 14.40 11.05 -6.61
N MET A 110 13.92 10.98 -7.85
CA MET A 110 13.34 12.13 -8.52
C MET A 110 12.01 12.56 -7.90
N LEU A 111 11.15 11.62 -7.50
CA LEU A 111 9.95 11.94 -6.72
C LEU A 111 10.29 12.65 -5.41
N HIS A 112 11.34 12.23 -4.72
CA HIS A 112 11.79 12.86 -3.47
C HIS A 112 12.33 14.28 -3.64
N ARG A 113 12.78 14.63 -4.84
CA ARG A 113 13.20 16.00 -5.23
C ARG A 113 12.02 16.84 -5.72
N ALA A 114 10.92 16.22 -6.11
CA ALA A 114 9.70 16.90 -6.52
C ALA A 114 8.95 17.46 -5.30
N GLY A 115 8.29 18.60 -5.50
CA GLY A 115 7.44 19.24 -4.50
C GLY A 115 6.00 19.41 -5.00
N PRO A 116 5.13 20.01 -4.18
CA PRO A 116 3.78 20.38 -4.61
C PRO A 116 3.77 21.15 -5.94
N GLY A 117 2.83 20.83 -6.81
CA GLY A 117 2.70 21.37 -8.17
C GLY A 117 3.42 20.55 -9.25
N ALA A 118 4.33 19.64 -8.89
CA ALA A 118 5.00 18.78 -9.86
C ALA A 118 4.01 17.81 -10.55
N ARG A 119 4.21 17.58 -11.86
CA ARG A 119 3.37 16.70 -12.69
C ARG A 119 3.96 15.30 -12.77
N VAL A 120 3.11 14.30 -12.64
CA VAL A 120 3.43 12.87 -12.74
C VAL A 120 2.34 12.13 -13.51
N GLY A 121 2.64 10.94 -14.01
CA GLY A 121 1.66 10.02 -14.56
C GLY A 121 1.24 8.98 -13.52
N ILE A 122 -0.03 8.57 -13.55
CA ILE A 122 -0.54 7.46 -12.75
C ILE A 122 -1.18 6.45 -13.70
N ARG A 123 -0.78 5.18 -13.61
CA ARG A 123 -1.51 4.05 -14.20
C ARG A 123 -2.02 3.12 -13.11
N GLY A 124 -3.16 2.49 -13.36
CA GLY A 124 -3.78 1.53 -12.44
C GLY A 124 -5.22 1.92 -12.04
N PRO A 125 -5.71 1.44 -10.89
CA PRO A 125 -4.98 0.59 -9.94
C PRO A 125 -4.66 -0.81 -10.52
N PHE A 126 -3.60 -1.42 -9.98
CA PHE A 126 -3.12 -2.75 -10.33
C PHE A 126 -3.01 -3.64 -9.09
N GLY A 127 -2.77 -4.93 -9.32
CA GLY A 127 -2.60 -5.93 -8.28
C GLY A 127 -3.92 -6.47 -7.75
N SER A 128 -3.79 -7.54 -6.96
CA SER A 128 -4.88 -8.09 -6.17
C SER A 128 -5.21 -7.16 -5.00
N TYR A 129 -6.38 -7.36 -4.41
CA TYR A 129 -6.84 -6.63 -3.24
C TYR A 129 -7.05 -7.57 -2.06
N PHE A 130 -7.03 -7.02 -0.84
CA PHE A 130 -7.32 -7.80 0.35
C PHE A 130 -8.79 -8.22 0.37
N PRO A 131 -9.12 -9.46 0.77
CA PRO A 131 -10.48 -10.00 0.71
C PRO A 131 -11.36 -9.47 1.86
N LEU A 132 -11.40 -8.15 2.07
CA LEU A 132 -12.04 -7.48 3.20
C LEU A 132 -13.50 -7.86 3.40
N GLN A 133 -14.24 -8.14 2.33
CA GLN A 133 -15.63 -8.63 2.41
C GLN A 133 -15.74 -10.04 3.01
N LYS A 134 -14.77 -10.92 2.74
CA LYS A 134 -14.73 -12.27 3.33
C LYS A 134 -14.27 -12.25 4.79
N MET A 135 -13.58 -11.18 5.20
CA MET A 135 -13.08 -10.99 6.56
C MET A 135 -14.16 -10.50 7.52
N LYS A 136 -15.33 -10.06 7.01
CA LYS A 136 -16.45 -9.63 7.86
C LYS A 136 -16.92 -10.77 8.76
N GLY A 137 -17.14 -10.48 10.03
CA GLY A 137 -17.51 -11.45 11.06
C GLY A 137 -16.36 -12.32 11.58
N HIS A 138 -15.12 -12.07 11.16
CA HIS A 138 -13.91 -12.80 11.58
C HIS A 138 -12.91 -11.88 12.29
N ASN A 139 -11.90 -12.49 12.93
CA ASN A 139 -10.75 -11.75 13.43
C ASN A 139 -9.82 -11.38 12.27
N VAL A 140 -9.13 -10.25 12.42
CA VAL A 140 -8.18 -9.73 11.43
C VAL A 140 -6.83 -9.54 12.09
N LEU A 141 -5.80 -10.17 11.54
CA LEU A 141 -4.41 -10.02 11.97
C LEU A 141 -3.59 -9.36 10.85
N LEU A 142 -3.13 -8.13 11.08
CA LEU A 142 -2.25 -7.41 10.17
C LEU A 142 -0.81 -7.47 10.70
N ILE A 143 0.12 -7.99 9.91
CA ILE A 143 1.54 -8.11 10.31
C ILE A 143 2.39 -7.32 9.32
N ALA A 144 3.03 -6.26 9.81
CA ALA A 144 3.83 -5.35 9.01
C ALA A 144 5.30 -5.32 9.47
N GLY A 145 6.24 -5.32 8.52
CA GLY A 145 7.66 -5.07 8.78
C GLY A 145 8.18 -3.86 7.99
N GLY A 146 8.69 -2.83 8.69
CA GLY A 146 9.28 -1.63 8.09
C GLY A 146 8.35 -0.95 7.09
N LEU A 147 8.76 -0.86 5.82
CA LEU A 147 7.96 -0.28 4.74
C LEU A 147 6.67 -1.08 4.44
N GLY A 148 6.58 -2.33 4.88
CA GLY A 148 5.40 -3.19 4.72
C GLY A 148 4.13 -2.65 5.39
N LEU A 149 4.24 -1.68 6.31
CA LEU A 149 3.05 -0.99 6.84
C LEU A 149 2.38 -0.10 5.78
N ALA A 150 3.12 0.45 4.81
CA ALA A 150 2.56 1.30 3.76
C ALA A 150 1.44 0.59 2.94
N PRO A 151 1.63 -0.62 2.37
CA PRO A 151 0.54 -1.33 1.70
C PRO A 151 -0.59 -1.76 2.65
N LEU A 152 -0.28 -2.06 3.91
CA LEU A 152 -1.28 -2.50 4.91
C LEU A 152 -2.12 -1.35 5.45
N ARG A 153 -1.64 -0.10 5.38
CA ARG A 153 -2.32 1.07 5.94
C ARG A 153 -3.74 1.23 5.39
N SER A 154 -3.96 0.96 4.11
CA SER A 154 -5.30 1.01 3.51
C SER A 154 -6.27 -0.02 4.15
N ALA A 155 -5.77 -1.20 4.53
CA ALA A 155 -6.55 -2.21 5.25
C ALA A 155 -6.78 -1.83 6.71
N VAL A 156 -5.77 -1.25 7.37
CA VAL A 156 -5.90 -0.70 8.74
C VAL A 156 -7.00 0.37 8.77
N ILE A 157 -6.94 1.34 7.86
CA ILE A 157 -7.94 2.40 7.77
C ILE A 157 -9.32 1.80 7.53
N HIS A 158 -9.46 0.89 6.56
CA HIS A 158 -10.75 0.24 6.28
C HIS A 158 -11.30 -0.51 7.50
N ALA A 159 -10.46 -1.27 8.21
CA ALA A 159 -10.86 -2.00 9.40
C ALA A 159 -11.27 -1.08 10.55
N THR A 160 -10.61 0.08 10.70
CA THR A 160 -10.97 1.09 11.71
C THR A 160 -12.25 1.85 11.36
N GLU A 161 -12.44 2.24 10.09
CA GLU A 161 -13.64 2.94 9.62
C GLU A 161 -14.89 2.05 9.64
N ASN A 162 -14.72 0.74 9.39
CA ASN A 162 -15.78 -0.25 9.36
C ASN A 162 -15.67 -1.22 10.54
N ARG A 163 -15.28 -0.71 11.71
CA ARG A 163 -14.92 -1.55 12.87
C ARG A 163 -16.00 -2.58 13.23
N ALA A 164 -17.28 -2.21 13.14
CA ALA A 164 -18.40 -3.09 13.45
C ALA A 164 -18.49 -4.35 12.57
N ASP A 165 -17.82 -4.36 11.41
CA ASP A 165 -17.82 -5.51 10.50
C ASP A 165 -16.87 -6.63 10.95
N PHE A 166 -15.97 -6.41 11.91
CA PHE A 166 -14.92 -7.35 12.30
C PHE A 166 -15.05 -7.78 13.77
N LYS A 167 -14.51 -8.96 14.12
CA LYS A 167 -14.37 -9.40 15.52
C LYS A 167 -13.22 -8.65 16.18
N GLU A 168 -12.06 -9.26 16.43
CA GLU A 168 -10.87 -8.54 16.89
C GLU A 168 -10.03 -8.08 15.69
N VAL A 169 -9.44 -6.89 15.76
CA VAL A 169 -8.45 -6.41 14.78
C VAL A 169 -7.12 -6.21 15.50
N ARG A 170 -6.10 -7.00 15.16
CA ARG A 170 -4.77 -6.88 15.73
C ARG A 170 -3.77 -6.46 14.67
N ILE A 171 -2.96 -5.46 14.99
CA ILE A 171 -1.91 -4.91 14.13
C ILE A 171 -0.57 -5.15 14.83
N LEU A 172 0.26 -5.99 14.24
CA LEU A 172 1.64 -6.21 14.68
C LEU A 172 2.58 -5.46 13.73
N TYR A 173 3.36 -4.53 14.26
CA TYR A 173 4.28 -3.74 13.46
C TYR A 173 5.70 -3.78 13.99
N GLY A 174 6.62 -4.30 13.18
CA GLY A 174 8.05 -4.29 13.46
C GLY A 174 8.79 -3.24 12.65
N SER A 175 9.74 -2.55 13.27
CA SER A 175 10.71 -1.69 12.57
C SER A 175 12.13 -1.99 13.04
N LYS A 176 13.13 -1.54 12.28
CA LYS A 176 14.53 -1.68 12.70
C LYS A 176 14.79 -0.86 13.96
N ASP A 177 14.46 0.43 13.91
CA ASP A 177 14.59 1.37 15.02
C ASP A 177 13.36 2.31 15.07
N THR A 178 13.27 3.10 16.14
CA THR A 178 12.14 4.01 16.39
C THR A 178 12.02 5.12 15.35
N SER A 179 13.13 5.58 14.76
CA SER A 179 13.13 6.64 13.74
C SER A 179 12.58 6.20 12.38
N GLN A 180 12.44 4.89 12.19
CA GLN A 180 11.89 4.26 10.98
C GLN A 180 10.41 3.88 11.10
N LEU A 181 9.77 4.15 12.25
CA LEU A 181 8.34 3.90 12.44
C LEU A 181 7.50 4.78 11.49
N LEU A 182 6.66 4.15 10.68
CA LEU A 182 5.80 4.86 9.72
C LEU A 182 4.43 5.18 10.30
N PHE A 183 3.94 6.40 10.05
CA PHE A 183 2.59 6.84 10.43
C PHE A 183 2.35 6.86 11.96
N ASP A 184 3.40 7.11 12.73
CA ASP A 184 3.36 7.23 14.20
C ASP A 184 2.28 8.20 14.70
N TYR A 185 2.03 9.28 13.97
CA TYR A 185 0.96 10.25 14.22
C TYR A 185 -0.46 9.65 14.23
N GLN A 186 -0.66 8.42 13.73
CA GLN A 186 -1.96 7.73 13.71
C GLN A 186 -2.12 6.65 14.77
N TYR A 187 -1.04 6.27 15.47
CA TYR A 187 -1.08 5.11 16.38
C TYR A 187 -2.10 5.30 17.50
N GLU A 188 -2.13 6.48 18.12
CA GLU A 188 -3.11 6.80 19.16
C GLU A 188 -4.55 6.81 18.63
N GLN A 189 -4.76 7.21 17.37
CA GLN A 189 -6.07 7.14 16.76
C GLN A 189 -6.51 5.69 16.59
N TRP A 190 -5.63 4.81 16.12
CA TRP A 190 -5.94 3.38 15.95
C TRP A 190 -6.20 2.69 17.30
N ARG A 191 -5.38 2.98 18.32
CA ARG A 191 -5.56 2.44 19.68
C ARG A 191 -6.86 2.84 20.36
N ARG A 192 -7.45 3.97 19.98
CA ARG A 192 -8.73 4.47 20.53
C ARG A 192 -9.95 3.79 19.92
N VAL A 193 -9.80 3.02 18.84
CA VAL A 193 -10.91 2.29 18.24
C VAL A 193 -11.12 1.01 19.03
N ASP A 194 -12.28 0.86 19.66
CA ASP A 194 -12.58 -0.30 20.49
C ASP A 194 -12.36 -1.62 19.75
N GLY A 195 -11.62 -2.53 20.40
CA GLY A 195 -11.24 -3.83 19.85
C GLY A 195 -10.32 -3.79 18.63
N VAL A 196 -9.57 -2.68 18.47
CA VAL A 196 -8.34 -2.63 17.67
C VAL A 196 -7.16 -2.65 18.63
N ASP A 197 -6.26 -3.61 18.45
CA ASP A 197 -5.00 -3.70 19.19
C ASP A 197 -3.82 -3.42 18.27
N LEU A 198 -2.87 -2.61 18.74
CA LEU A 198 -1.65 -2.24 18.02
C LEU A 198 -0.45 -2.60 18.89
N SER A 199 0.36 -3.54 18.43
CA SER A 199 1.62 -3.90 19.06
C SER A 199 2.78 -3.50 18.16
N ILE A 200 3.73 -2.74 18.71
CA ILE A 200 4.89 -2.23 17.99
C ILE A 200 6.14 -2.80 18.64
N ILE A 201 7.08 -3.26 17.84
CA ILE A 201 8.36 -3.82 18.28
C ILE A 201 9.49 -3.26 17.42
N VAL A 202 10.66 -3.05 18.03
CA VAL A 202 11.87 -2.61 17.32
C VAL A 202 13.05 -3.51 17.63
N THR A 203 13.97 -3.68 16.68
CA THR A 203 15.19 -4.47 16.91
C THR A 203 16.32 -3.67 17.56
N GLU A 204 16.41 -2.38 17.26
CA GLU A 204 17.43 -1.44 17.74
C GLU A 204 16.70 -0.27 18.45
N PRO A 205 16.38 -0.41 19.75
CA PRO A 205 15.62 0.60 20.48
C PRO A 205 16.43 1.87 20.73
N ALA A 206 15.78 3.03 20.62
CA ALA A 206 16.33 4.28 21.13
C ALA A 206 16.22 4.33 22.66
N PRO A 207 17.03 5.14 23.37
CA PRO A 207 17.01 5.22 24.84
C PRO A 207 15.63 5.49 25.46
N GLU A 208 14.76 6.21 24.74
CA GLU A 208 13.39 6.55 25.12
C GLU A 208 12.35 5.46 24.81
N TRP A 209 12.75 4.36 24.16
CA TRP A 209 11.85 3.26 23.83
C TRP A 209 11.59 2.37 25.04
N HIS A 210 10.32 2.27 25.43
CA HIS A 210 9.87 1.46 26.56
C HIS A 210 9.00 0.26 26.11
N GLY A 211 8.87 0.03 24.80
CA GLY A 211 8.07 -1.05 24.23
C GLY A 211 8.87 -2.35 24.06
N PRO A 212 8.24 -3.38 23.46
CA PRO A 212 8.91 -4.63 23.10
C PRO A 212 10.16 -4.42 22.25
N VAL A 213 11.15 -5.30 22.41
CA VAL A 213 12.40 -5.32 21.62
C VAL A 213 12.57 -6.71 21.01
N GLY A 214 12.77 -6.78 19.70
CA GLY A 214 12.84 -8.04 18.96
C GLY A 214 12.31 -7.93 17.52
N PHE A 215 11.99 -9.07 16.93
CA PHE A 215 11.37 -9.16 15.61
C PHE A 215 9.84 -9.18 15.71
N VAL A 216 9.12 -8.76 14.66
CA VAL A 216 7.65 -8.78 14.63
C VAL A 216 7.05 -10.17 14.91
N THR A 217 7.81 -11.23 14.61
CA THR A 217 7.46 -12.61 14.92
C THR A 217 7.37 -12.89 16.42
N ASP A 218 8.14 -12.18 17.23
CA ASP A 218 8.19 -12.38 18.70
C ASP A 218 6.88 -11.86 19.34
N LEU A 219 6.19 -10.93 18.68
CA LEU A 219 4.84 -10.51 19.08
C LEU A 219 3.81 -11.63 18.88
N LEU A 220 4.05 -12.60 17.99
CA LEU A 220 3.13 -13.72 17.75
C LEU A 220 3.09 -14.68 18.95
N GLU A 221 4.18 -14.78 19.72
CA GLU A 221 4.26 -15.64 20.90
C GLU A 221 3.32 -15.17 22.03
N ASN A 222 2.97 -13.88 22.02
CA ASN A 222 2.17 -13.25 23.06
C ASN A 222 0.68 -13.14 22.69
N ILE A 223 0.26 -13.76 21.59
CA ILE A 223 -1.12 -13.67 21.11
C ILE A 223 -1.74 -15.04 20.91
N THR A 224 -3.04 -15.13 21.21
CA THR A 224 -3.85 -16.27 20.81
C THR A 224 -4.53 -15.96 19.48
N VAL A 225 -4.44 -16.89 18.53
CA VAL A 225 -5.10 -16.80 17.22
C VAL A 225 -5.95 -18.05 17.04
N THR A 226 -7.19 -17.88 16.60
CA THR A 226 -8.08 -18.97 16.17
C THR A 226 -7.97 -19.10 14.65
N PRO A 227 -7.18 -20.04 14.10
CA PRO A 227 -6.84 -20.04 12.68
C PRO A 227 -8.07 -20.14 11.76
N ASP A 228 -9.07 -20.91 12.16
CA ASP A 228 -10.31 -21.10 11.38
C ASP A 228 -11.23 -19.87 11.36
N ASP A 229 -10.94 -18.87 12.21
CA ASP A 229 -11.74 -17.66 12.38
C ASP A 229 -10.89 -16.38 12.27
N THR A 230 -9.69 -16.49 11.70
CA THR A 230 -8.77 -15.35 11.56
C THR A 230 -8.22 -15.24 10.15
N TYR A 231 -8.34 -14.05 9.57
CA TYR A 231 -7.65 -13.69 8.33
C TYR A 231 -6.37 -12.93 8.64
N ALA A 232 -5.24 -13.39 8.11
CA ALA A 232 -3.96 -12.72 8.22
C ALA A 232 -3.60 -11.97 6.93
N ILE A 233 -3.17 -10.71 7.06
CA ILE A 233 -2.57 -9.90 5.99
C ILE A 233 -1.15 -9.57 6.40
N VAL A 234 -0.16 -10.02 5.62
CA VAL A 234 1.26 -9.89 5.96
C VAL A 234 2.00 -9.12 4.87
N CYS A 235 2.81 -8.15 5.25
CA CYS A 235 3.75 -7.51 4.34
C CYS A 235 5.00 -7.03 5.07
N GLY A 236 6.17 -7.38 4.56
CA GLY A 236 7.45 -6.99 5.12
C GLY A 236 8.59 -7.45 4.22
N PRO A 237 9.84 -7.27 4.67
CA PRO A 237 11.00 -7.88 4.03
C PRO A 237 10.84 -9.41 3.90
N PRO A 238 11.37 -10.01 2.81
CA PRO A 238 11.36 -11.46 2.62
C PRO A 238 12.28 -12.21 3.59
#